data_AF-A0A2H9QDY4-F1
#
_entry.id   AF-A0A2H9QDY4-F1
#
_cell.length_a   1.000
_cell.length_b   1.000
_cell.length_c   1.000
_cell.angle_alpha   90.00
_cell.angle_beta   90.00
_cell.angle_gamma   90.00
#
_symmetry.space_group_name_H-M   'P 1'
#
loop_
_entity.id
_entity.type
_entity.pdbx_description
1 polymer ?
#
loop_
_entity_poly.entity_id
_entity_poly.type
_entity_poly.pdbx_seq_one_letter_code
_entity_poly.pdbx_strand_id
1 'polypeptide(L)'
;LGAKPIGIIVNFVRNEKGEVLPEDIMKMLELPIYGLVPYDNDIRKSFMREKIMPTILFKPNSKAVAAINIIAEKLTGVQTTIKIKKKGPITRFLNKLFSIFKRKPKQPLEEKIGKKRVKEKIEESFDEEVLPEINEDNIEMEE
;
A
#
# COMPACT_ATOMS: atom_id res chain seq x y z
N LEU A 1 41.36 26.87 8.08
CA LEU A 1 39.95 26.79 7.65
C LEU A 1 39.30 28.12 7.99
N GLY A 2 38.97 28.95 6.99
CA GLY A 2 38.38 30.30 7.17
C GLY A 2 36.85 30.33 7.09
N ALA A 3 36.18 29.21 7.41
CA ALA A 3 34.74 29.12 7.34
C ALA A 3 34.08 29.61 8.64
N LYS A 4 33.01 30.39 8.52
CA LYS A 4 32.18 30.84 9.65
C LYS A 4 30.89 30.01 9.70
N PRO A 5 30.77 29.03 10.60
CA PRO A 5 29.54 28.23 10.71
C PRO A 5 28.37 29.13 11.11
N ILE A 6 27.21 28.90 10.49
CA ILE A 6 25.99 29.69 10.72
C ILE A 6 24.93 28.92 11.53
N GLY A 7 25.13 27.63 11.78
CA GLY A 7 24.20 26.79 12.53
C GLY A 7 24.44 25.30 12.31
N ILE A 8 23.61 24.49 12.97
CA ILE A 8 23.75 23.03 13.05
C ILE A 8 22.49 22.36 12.52
N ILE A 9 22.67 21.23 11.83
CA ILE A 9 21.60 20.28 11.52
C ILE A 9 21.97 18.97 12.21
N VAL A 10 21.12 18.51 13.12
CA VAL A 10 21.35 17.22 13.80
C VAL A 10 20.71 16.13 12.94
N ASN A 11 21.53 15.19 12.48
CA ASN A 11 21.07 14.07 11.67
C ASN A 11 20.88 12.82 12.52
N PHE A 12 20.10 11.88 11.99
CA PHE A 12 19.93 10.53 12.52
C PHE A 12 19.26 10.46 13.90
N VAL A 13 18.35 11.40 14.18
CA VAL A 13 17.68 11.48 15.49
C VAL A 13 16.74 10.29 15.69
N ARG A 14 16.93 9.52 16.76
CA ARG A 14 16.14 8.30 17.05
C ARG A 14 15.15 8.48 18.19
N ASN A 15 15.36 9.47 19.05
CA ASN A 15 14.67 9.66 20.32
C ASN A 15 14.82 8.44 21.25
N GLU A 16 16.01 7.84 21.26
CA GLU A 16 16.35 6.73 22.14
C GLU A 16 16.92 7.24 23.48
N LYS A 17 16.78 6.45 24.55
CA LYS A 17 17.36 6.83 25.85
C LYS A 17 18.89 6.91 25.73
N GLY A 18 19.48 7.98 26.27
CA GLY A 18 20.91 8.23 26.21
C GLY A 18 21.38 8.98 24.95
N GLU A 19 20.46 9.34 24.04
CA GLU A 19 20.78 10.24 22.95
C GLU A 19 21.02 11.66 23.47
N VAL A 20 21.99 12.37 22.89
CA VAL A 20 22.32 13.74 23.28
C VAL A 20 21.16 14.66 22.88
N LEU A 21 20.68 15.47 23.82
CA LEU A 21 19.57 16.38 23.57
C LEU A 21 20.00 17.51 22.63
N PRO A 22 19.12 17.95 21.71
CA PRO A 22 19.39 19.11 20.86
C PRO A 22 19.81 20.35 21.65
N GLU A 23 19.22 20.57 22.82
CA GLU A 23 19.53 21.72 23.68
C GLU A 23 20.97 21.68 24.19
N ASP A 24 21.50 20.49 24.46
CA ASP A 24 22.87 20.32 24.93
C ASP A 24 23.86 20.52 23.77
N ILE A 25 23.54 20.01 22.58
CA ILE A 25 24.32 20.25 21.35
C ILE A 25 24.42 21.75 21.07
N MET A 26 23.29 22.46 21.18
CA MET A 26 23.22 23.91 20.96
C MET A 26 24.12 24.67 21.92
N LYS A 27 24.11 24.31 23.21
CA LYS A 27 24.97 24.92 24.23
C LYS A 27 26.44 24.60 24.01
N MET A 28 26.78 23.35 23.71
CA MET A 28 28.17 22.90 23.51
C MET A 28 28.85 23.58 22.33
N LEU A 29 28.09 23.86 21.28
CA LEU A 29 28.62 24.42 20.03
C LEU A 29 28.34 25.91 19.87
N GLU A 30 27.59 26.53 20.80
CA GLU A 30 27.18 27.94 20.78
C GLU A 30 26.58 28.39 19.44
N LEU A 31 25.90 27.47 18.76
CA LEU A 31 25.35 27.67 17.43
C LEU A 31 23.87 27.25 17.39
N PRO A 32 23.03 27.99 16.64
CA PRO A 32 21.62 27.64 16.54
C PRO A 32 21.43 26.33 15.78
N ILE A 33 20.43 25.55 16.18
CA ILE A 33 20.00 24.34 15.45
C ILE A 33 18.92 24.72 14.44
N TYR A 34 19.18 24.53 13.15
CA TYR A 34 18.22 24.82 12.08
C TYR A 34 17.20 23.69 11.89
N GLY A 35 17.56 22.47 12.25
CA GLY A 35 16.59 21.38 12.35
C GLY A 35 17.20 20.04 12.70
N LEU A 36 16.29 19.07 12.82
CA LEU A 36 16.56 17.69 13.19
C LEU A 36 16.09 16.79 12.04
N VAL A 37 16.96 15.93 11.56
CA VAL A 37 16.62 14.91 10.56
C VAL A 37 16.48 13.57 11.28
N PRO A 38 15.27 12.98 11.34
CA PRO A 38 15.06 11.72 12.05
C PRO A 38 15.74 10.56 11.34
N TYR A 39 16.02 9.50 12.10
CA TYR A 39 16.38 8.21 11.54
C TYR A 39 15.30 7.72 10.56
N ASP A 40 15.73 7.31 9.37
CA ASP A 40 14.84 6.80 8.33
C ASP A 40 15.47 5.59 7.63
N ASN A 41 14.82 4.43 7.76
CA ASN A 41 15.21 3.20 7.09
C ASN A 41 15.24 3.34 5.56
N ASP A 42 14.41 4.22 5.00
CA ASP A 42 14.36 4.44 3.56
C ASP A 42 15.60 5.15 3.04
N ILE A 43 16.24 6.00 3.86
CA ILE A 43 17.55 6.57 3.53
C ILE A 43 18.58 5.43 3.44
N ARG A 44 18.64 4.52 4.42
CA ARG A 44 19.56 3.37 4.34
C ARG A 44 19.30 2.53 3.09
N LYS A 45 18.04 2.21 2.81
CA LYS A 45 17.64 1.44 1.62
C LYS A 45 18.00 2.14 0.32
N SER A 46 18.04 3.47 0.28
CA SER A 46 18.42 4.23 -0.91
C SER A 46 19.85 3.95 -1.38
N PHE A 47 20.76 3.74 -0.43
CA PHE A 47 22.17 3.43 -0.67
C PHE A 47 22.42 1.95 -1.01
N MET A 48 21.51 1.06 -0.61
CA MET A 48 21.63 -0.38 -0.83
C MET A 48 21.12 -0.84 -2.21
N ARG A 49 20.57 0.06 -3.02
CA ARG A 49 20.10 -0.26 -4.38
C ARG A 49 21.29 -0.31 -5.34
N GLU A 50 21.16 -1.12 -6.40
CA GLU A 50 22.14 -1.22 -7.49
C GLU A 50 22.46 0.14 -8.11
N LYS A 51 21.43 0.98 -8.30
CA LYS A 51 21.58 2.39 -8.64
C LYS A 51 21.14 3.26 -7.46
N ILE A 52 22.07 4.07 -6.95
CA ILE A 52 21.80 5.05 -5.89
C ILE A 52 20.70 5.99 -6.37
N MET A 53 19.61 6.07 -5.61
CA MET A 53 18.48 6.94 -5.91
C MET A 53 18.14 7.75 -4.66
N PRO A 54 18.30 9.09 -4.68
CA PRO A 54 17.99 9.93 -3.52
C PRO A 54 16.57 9.74 -2.99
N THR A 55 16.42 9.66 -1.66
CA THR A 55 15.12 9.44 -0.99
C THR A 55 14.07 10.48 -1.37
N ILE A 56 14.50 11.72 -1.64
CA ILE A 56 13.61 12.78 -2.10
C ILE A 56 12.90 12.45 -3.43
N LEU A 57 13.54 11.68 -4.33
CA LEU A 57 12.96 11.33 -5.62
C LEU A 57 12.00 10.14 -5.52
N PHE A 58 12.35 9.11 -4.75
CA PHE A 58 11.57 7.86 -4.74
C PHE A 58 10.58 7.74 -3.58
N LYS A 59 10.84 8.42 -2.46
CA LYS A 59 9.96 8.50 -1.30
C LYS A 59 9.87 9.94 -0.78
N PRO A 60 9.26 10.86 -1.55
CA PRO A 60 9.16 12.28 -1.19
C PRO A 60 8.39 12.54 0.11
N ASN A 61 7.58 11.58 0.56
CA ASN A 61 6.75 11.68 1.76
C ASN A 61 7.38 11.01 3.00
N SER A 62 8.66 10.61 2.95
CA SER A 62 9.34 10.06 4.12
C SER A 62 9.56 11.13 5.18
N LYS A 63 9.65 10.74 6.46
CA LYS A 63 9.81 11.70 7.57
C LYS A 63 11.11 12.49 7.45
N ALA A 64 12.20 11.82 7.06
CA ALA A 64 13.48 12.49 6.87
C ALA A 64 13.47 13.43 5.66
N VAL A 65 12.83 13.05 4.55
CA VAL A 65 12.69 13.95 3.39
C VAL A 65 11.88 15.19 3.75
N ALA A 66 10.76 15.03 4.48
CA ALA A 66 9.97 16.15 4.96
C ALA A 66 10.79 17.09 5.85
N ALA A 67 11.59 16.55 6.77
CA ALA A 67 12.47 17.34 7.63
C ALA A 67 13.55 18.10 6.84
N ILE A 68 14.20 17.42 5.88
CA ILE A 68 15.20 18.05 4.99
C ILE A 68 14.59 19.21 4.20
N ASN A 69 13.37 19.03 3.67
CA ASN A 69 12.68 20.09 2.95
C ASN A 69 12.37 21.29 3.85
N ILE A 70 11.85 21.07 5.06
CA ILE A 70 11.60 22.16 6.03
C ILE A 70 12.90 22.90 6.38
N ILE A 71 14.01 22.17 6.54
CA ILE A 71 15.32 22.78 6.80
C ILE A 71 15.78 23.60 5.59
N ALA A 72 15.64 23.07 4.38
CA ALA A 72 15.99 23.78 3.15
C ALA A 72 15.15 25.06 2.97
N GLU A 73 13.86 25.01 3.27
CA GLU A 73 12.98 26.19 3.27
C GLU A 73 13.48 27.26 4.24
N LYS A 74 13.85 26.88 5.46
CA LYS A 74 14.41 27.81 6.47
C LYS A 74 15.74 28.42 6.03
N LEU A 75 16.60 27.65 5.38
CA LEU A 75 17.92 28.11 4.94
C LEU A 75 17.86 29.01 3.71
N THR A 76 16.92 28.73 2.79
CA THR A 76 16.85 29.40 1.48
C THR A 76 15.76 30.48 1.40
N GLY A 77 14.77 30.43 2.31
CA GLY A 77 13.55 31.23 2.22
C GLY A 77 12.59 30.80 1.11
N VAL A 78 12.90 29.74 0.35
CA VAL A 78 12.10 29.27 -0.77
C VAL A 78 11.12 28.21 -0.28
N GLN A 79 9.82 28.44 -0.46
CA GLN A 79 8.78 27.46 -0.11
C GLN A 79 8.82 26.25 -1.05
N THR A 80 8.79 25.04 -0.49
CA THR A 80 8.75 23.80 -1.25
C THR A 80 7.30 23.28 -1.31
N THR A 81 6.78 23.08 -2.51
CA THR A 81 5.45 22.48 -2.68
C THR A 81 5.55 20.96 -2.58
N ILE A 82 5.53 20.43 -1.36
CA ILE A 82 5.45 18.97 -1.16
C ILE A 82 4.03 18.53 -1.56
N LYS A 83 3.87 17.90 -2.73
CA LYS A 83 2.61 17.24 -3.12
C LYS A 83 2.43 15.97 -2.28
N ILE A 84 2.06 16.12 -1.00
CA ILE A 84 1.72 15.00 -0.14
C ILE A 84 0.42 14.41 -0.65
N LYS A 85 0.49 13.31 -1.42
CA LYS A 85 -0.69 12.50 -1.76
C LYS A 85 -1.19 11.80 -0.49
N LYS A 86 -1.83 12.53 0.43
CA LYS A 86 -2.55 11.93 1.56
C LYS A 86 -3.80 11.26 0.96
N LYS A 87 -3.78 9.93 0.79
CA LYS A 87 -5.05 9.18 0.73
C LYS A 87 -5.71 9.37 2.09
N GLY A 88 -6.64 10.32 2.18
CA GLY A 88 -7.24 10.73 3.44
C GLY A 88 -7.98 9.58 4.15
N PRO A 89 -8.13 9.62 5.49
CA PRO A 89 -8.95 8.65 6.22
C PRO A 89 -10.40 8.61 5.70
N ILE A 90 -10.87 9.74 5.16
CA ILE A 90 -12.19 9.92 4.55
C ILE A 90 -12.36 9.07 3.29
N THR A 91 -11.33 8.87 2.46
CA THR A 91 -11.46 8.01 1.26
C THR A 91 -11.54 6.53 1.62
N ARG A 92 -10.88 6.08 2.70
CA ARG A 92 -11.09 4.72 3.23
C ARG A 92 -12.48 4.54 3.83
N PHE A 93 -13.00 5.56 4.50
CA PHE A 93 -14.33 5.52 5.11
C PHE A 93 -15.44 5.55 4.05
N LEU A 94 -15.36 6.45 3.06
CA LEU A 94 -16.30 6.53 1.94
C LEU A 94 -16.32 5.24 1.12
N ASN A 95 -15.15 4.64 0.84
CA ASN A 95 -15.10 3.37 0.12
C ASN A 95 -15.78 2.23 0.88
N LYS A 96 -15.72 2.25 2.22
CA LYS A 96 -16.38 1.25 3.09
C LYS A 96 -17.89 1.51 3.22
N LEU A 97 -18.33 2.76 3.15
CA LEU A 97 -19.75 3.13 3.17
C LEU A 97 -20.42 2.84 1.81
N PHE A 98 -19.75 3.16 0.70
CA PHE A 98 -20.24 2.87 -0.65
C PHE A 98 -20.32 1.37 -0.96
N SER A 99 -19.46 0.53 -0.36
CA SER A 99 -19.57 -0.92 -0.52
C SER A 99 -20.80 -1.51 0.18
N ILE A 100 -21.31 -0.85 1.22
CA ILE A 100 -22.53 -1.26 1.93
C ILE A 100 -23.79 -0.86 1.15
N PHE A 101 -23.75 0.24 0.39
CA PHE A 101 -24.90 0.73 -0.37
C PHE A 101 -25.06 0.09 -1.77
N LYS A 102 -24.05 -0.62 -2.27
CA LYS A 102 -24.16 -1.42 -3.51
C LYS A 102 -24.92 -2.73 -3.25
N ARG A 103 -26.24 -2.64 -3.02
CA ARG A 103 -27.15 -3.77 -3.21
C ARG A 103 -27.08 -4.20 -4.68
N LYS A 104 -26.86 -5.49 -4.93
CA LYS A 104 -26.87 -6.08 -6.29
C LYS A 104 -28.16 -5.68 -7.03
N PRO A 105 -28.12 -5.24 -8.30
CA PRO A 105 -29.34 -5.08 -9.07
C PRO A 105 -30.08 -6.43 -9.12
N LYS A 106 -31.39 -6.38 -8.85
CA LYS A 106 -32.31 -7.51 -8.99
C LYS A 106 -32.12 -8.08 -10.41
N GLN A 107 -31.76 -9.37 -10.50
CA GLN A 107 -31.73 -10.06 -11.80
C GLN A 107 -33.12 -9.92 -12.47
N PRO A 108 -33.20 -9.57 -13.76
CA PRO A 108 -34.47 -9.44 -14.47
C PRO A 108 -35.27 -10.75 -14.41
N LEU A 109 -36.59 -10.63 -14.31
CA LEU A 109 -37.54 -11.74 -14.13
C LEU A 109 -37.46 -12.81 -15.24
N GLU A 110 -36.87 -12.47 -16.39
CA GLU A 110 -36.76 -13.31 -17.57
C GLU A 110 -35.87 -14.54 -17.35
N GLU A 111 -34.84 -14.46 -16.49
CA GLU A 111 -33.95 -15.60 -16.22
C GLU A 111 -34.63 -16.69 -15.36
N LYS A 112 -35.66 -16.34 -14.59
CA LYS A 112 -36.45 -17.31 -13.80
C LYS A 112 -37.39 -18.14 -14.65
N ILE A 113 -37.94 -17.55 -15.72
CA ILE A 113 -38.87 -18.23 -16.62
C ILE A 113 -38.10 -19.22 -17.51
N GLY A 114 -36.90 -18.84 -17.96
CA GLY A 114 -36.02 -19.71 -18.74
C GLY A 114 -35.58 -20.97 -17.98
N LYS A 115 -35.15 -20.83 -16.72
CA LYS A 115 -34.76 -21.99 -15.89
C LYS A 115 -35.92 -22.91 -15.54
N LYS A 116 -37.15 -22.39 -15.40
CA LYS A 116 -38.34 -23.21 -15.13
C LYS A 116 -38.71 -24.07 -16.36
N ARG A 117 -38.71 -23.49 -17.56
CA ARG A 117 -38.97 -24.23 -18.82
C ARG A 117 -37.92 -25.29 -19.13
N VAL A 118 -36.64 -25.01 -18.84
CA VAL A 118 -35.57 -26.01 -19.05
C VAL A 118 -35.69 -27.17 -18.07
N LYS A 119 -36.13 -26.93 -16.83
CA LYS A 119 -36.31 -27.99 -15.84
C LYS A 119 -37.50 -28.90 -16.14
N GLU A 120 -38.64 -28.33 -16.55
CA GLU A 120 -39.82 -29.10 -16.99
C GLU A 120 -39.49 -29.97 -18.22
N LYS A 121 -38.69 -29.46 -19.16
CA LYS A 121 -38.31 -30.21 -20.37
C LYS A 121 -37.30 -31.34 -20.13
N ILE A 122 -36.55 -31.29 -19.02
CA ILE A 122 -35.61 -32.35 -18.63
C ILE A 122 -36.35 -33.45 -17.85
N GLU A 123 -37.33 -33.09 -17.02
CA GLU A 123 -38.16 -34.07 -16.28
C GLU A 123 -39.09 -34.87 -17.21
N GLU A 124 -39.58 -34.28 -18.32
CA GLU A 124 -40.38 -35.01 -19.34
C GLU A 124 -39.57 -36.01 -20.19
N SER A 125 -38.24 -35.94 -20.18
CA SER A 125 -37.35 -36.77 -21.03
C SER A 125 -36.73 -37.97 -20.33
N PHE A 126 -37.09 -38.26 -19.08
CA PHE A 126 -36.44 -39.30 -18.25
C PHE A 126 -37.34 -40.48 -17.84
N ASP A 127 -38.52 -40.64 -18.47
CA ASP A 127 -39.42 -41.77 -18.25
C ASP A 127 -39.55 -42.66 -19.51
N GLU A 128 -38.44 -43.18 -20.04
CA GLU A 128 -38.46 -44.33 -20.97
C GLU A 128 -37.03 -44.85 -21.19
N GLU A 129 -36.54 -45.73 -20.31
CA GLU A 129 -35.57 -46.76 -20.68
C GLU A 129 -35.51 -47.84 -19.58
N VAL A 130 -36.23 -48.92 -19.83
CA VAL A 130 -36.19 -50.18 -19.07
C VAL A 130 -34.83 -50.85 -19.38
N LEU A 131 -34.00 -51.02 -18.35
CA LEU A 131 -32.71 -51.71 -18.44
C LEU A 131 -32.93 -53.20 -18.80
N PRO A 132 -32.27 -53.75 -19.83
CA PRO A 132 -32.14 -55.20 -19.95
C PRO A 132 -31.09 -55.73 -18.96
N GLU A 133 -31.42 -56.86 -18.34
CA GLU A 133 -30.62 -57.61 -17.38
C GLU A 133 -29.26 -58.04 -17.95
N ILE A 134 -28.24 -57.95 -17.11
CA ILE A 134 -26.86 -58.31 -17.42
C ILE A 134 -26.75 -59.83 -17.37
N ASN A 135 -26.38 -60.47 -18.49
CA ASN A 135 -25.91 -61.86 -18.48
C ASN A 135 -24.38 -61.87 -18.43
N GLU A 136 -23.85 -62.41 -17.35
CA GLU A 136 -22.46 -62.84 -17.19
C GLU A 136 -22.27 -64.07 -18.07
N ASP A 137 -21.46 -63.99 -19.13
CA ASP A 137 -20.71 -65.12 -19.73
C ASP A 137 -19.90 -64.65 -20.96
N ASN A 138 -18.66 -65.14 -21.06
CA ASN A 138 -17.61 -64.96 -22.10
C ASN A 138 -16.68 -63.74 -21.90
N ILE A 139 -15.48 -63.81 -21.31
CA ILE A 139 -14.29 -64.70 -21.47
C ILE A 139 -13.50 -64.44 -22.76
N GLU A 140 -12.17 -64.29 -22.56
CA GLU A 140 -11.00 -64.26 -23.47
C GLU A 140 -10.65 -62.89 -24.09
N MET A 141 -9.52 -62.24 -23.76
CA MET A 141 -8.08 -62.58 -23.91
C MET A 141 -7.64 -62.81 -25.37
N GLU A 142 -6.38 -62.42 -25.64
CA GLU A 142 -5.62 -62.37 -26.91
C GLU A 142 -5.75 -61.03 -27.66
N GLU A 143 -4.68 -60.33 -28.05
CA GLU A 143 -3.22 -60.42 -27.90
C GLU A 143 -2.66 -59.00 -28.15
#